data_AF-A0A2N9VRW2-F1
#
_entry.id   AF-A0A2N9VRW2-F1
#
_cell.length_a   1.000
_cell.length_b   1.000
_cell.length_c   1.000
_cell.angle_alpha   90.00
_cell.angle_beta   90.00
_cell.angle_gamma   90.00
#
_symmetry.space_group_name_H-M   'P 1'
#
loop_
_entity.id
_entity.type
_entity.pdbx_description
1 polymer ?
#
loop_
_entity_poly.entity_id
_entity_poly.type
_entity_poly.pdbx_seq_one_letter_code
_entity_poly.pdbx_strand_id
1 'polypeptide(L)'
;MSKTTKQTADAFSIPAFDATAVTDQVREFTEKGVAQSKEAYAKIKDQAEAAQKTLETTFETAQSNTAALSLKALAALRANTEASFAHIEALIGVKSFGEVIELQSAFVRKQAEAISGQAKEFQAVATKAVEEISAPVKSAVEKAIKDVKVA
;
A
#
# COMPACT_ATOMS: atom_id res chain seq x y z
N MET A 1 67.80 -24.66 11.31
CA MET A 1 66.49 -24.83 10.66
C MET A 1 65.40 -24.55 11.70
N SER A 2 64.99 -23.28 11.94
CA SER A 2 64.05 -22.97 13.04
C SER A 2 63.16 -21.73 12.80
N LYS A 3 62.95 -21.30 11.55
CA LYS A 3 62.19 -20.06 11.25
C LYS A 3 60.77 -20.26 10.70
N THR A 4 60.31 -21.49 10.47
CA THR A 4 59.07 -21.70 9.70
C THR A 4 57.81 -21.88 10.55
N THR A 5 57.90 -22.04 11.87
CA THR A 5 56.73 -22.41 12.70
C THR A 5 55.91 -21.22 13.23
N LYS A 6 56.39 -19.98 13.14
CA LYS A 6 55.68 -18.81 13.72
C LYS A 6 54.74 -18.06 12.76
N GLN A 7 54.85 -18.27 11.45
CA GLN A 7 54.15 -17.41 10.47
C GLN A 7 52.73 -17.87 10.12
N THR A 8 52.33 -19.07 10.51
CA THR A 8 51.02 -19.65 10.15
C THR A 8 49.93 -19.39 11.19
N ALA A 9 50.27 -18.93 12.40
CA ALA A 9 49.29 -18.67 13.46
C ALA A 9 48.60 -17.29 13.31
N ASP A 10 49.30 -16.29 12.78
CA ASP A 10 48.75 -14.93 12.59
C ASP A 10 47.90 -14.79 11.31
N ALA A 11 48.02 -15.72 10.35
CA ALA A 11 47.34 -15.64 9.05
C ALA A 11 45.86 -16.09 9.10
N PHE A 12 45.38 -16.59 10.24
CA PHE A 12 44.01 -17.10 10.42
C PHE A 12 43.25 -16.41 11.58
N SER A 13 43.73 -15.28 12.10
CA SER A 13 42.94 -14.47 13.02
C SER A 13 41.80 -13.79 12.25
N ILE A 14 40.64 -14.44 12.21
CA ILE A 14 39.38 -13.80 11.86
C ILE A 14 39.21 -12.66 12.89
N PRO A 15 39.06 -11.39 12.46
CA PRO A 15 38.79 -10.30 13.40
C PRO A 15 37.67 -10.75 14.32
N ALA A 16 37.86 -10.64 15.64
CA ALA A 16 36.83 -11.03 16.60
C ALA A 16 35.53 -10.33 16.18
N PHE A 17 34.55 -11.11 15.73
CA PHE A 17 33.25 -10.58 15.35
C PHE A 17 32.65 -10.00 16.63
N ASP A 18 32.61 -8.68 16.72
CA ASP A 18 32.01 -7.97 17.84
C ASP A 18 30.49 -8.12 17.74
N ALA A 19 30.01 -9.26 18.24
CA ALA A 19 28.59 -9.60 18.26
C ALA A 19 27.77 -8.55 19.04
N THR A 20 28.39 -7.86 19.99
CA THR A 20 27.77 -6.76 20.74
C THR A 20 27.59 -5.51 19.89
N ALA A 21 28.60 -5.09 19.12
CA ALA A 21 28.48 -3.96 18.20
C ALA A 21 27.44 -4.22 17.09
N VAL A 22 27.36 -5.46 16.57
CA VAL A 22 26.33 -5.84 15.60
C VAL A 22 24.93 -5.86 16.25
N THR A 23 24.81 -6.34 17.49
CA THR A 23 23.53 -6.36 18.21
C THR A 23 23.03 -4.94 18.49
N ASP A 24 23.92 -4.02 18.88
CA ASP A 24 23.57 -2.62 19.13
C ASP A 24 23.21 -1.87 17.84
N GLN A 25 23.93 -2.12 16.74
CA GLN A 25 23.57 -1.56 15.43
C GLN A 25 22.22 -2.07 14.93
N VAL A 26 21.92 -3.36 15.10
CA VAL A 26 20.61 -3.93 14.73
C VAL A 26 19.52 -3.32 15.61
N ARG A 27 19.75 -3.21 16.92
CA ARG A 27 18.81 -2.58 17.85
C ARG A 27 18.54 -1.11 17.48
N GLU A 28 19.57 -0.32 17.26
CA GLU A 28 19.44 1.10 16.92
C GLU A 28 18.76 1.29 15.56
N PHE A 29 19.12 0.47 14.57
CA PHE A 29 18.46 0.46 13.25
C PHE A 29 16.98 0.09 13.36
N THR A 30 16.64 -0.91 14.17
CA THR A 30 15.26 -1.30 14.44
C THR A 30 14.50 -0.20 15.16
N GLU A 31 15.03 0.37 16.24
CA GLU A 31 14.36 1.41 17.03
C GLU A 31 14.14 2.68 16.19
N LYS A 32 15.16 3.17 15.47
CA LYS A 32 15.03 4.33 14.58
C LYS A 32 14.17 4.04 13.36
N GLY A 33 14.36 2.89 12.72
CA GLY A 33 13.63 2.49 11.52
C GLY A 33 12.14 2.33 11.78
N VAL A 34 11.76 1.71 12.90
CA VAL A 34 10.35 1.58 13.32
C VAL A 34 9.76 2.96 13.64
N ALA A 35 10.47 3.80 14.39
CA ALA A 35 9.98 5.14 14.73
C ALA A 35 9.76 6.02 13.49
N GLN A 36 10.74 6.06 12.57
CA GLN A 36 10.66 6.82 11.32
C GLN A 36 9.55 6.30 10.41
N SER A 37 9.38 4.97 10.33
CA SER A 37 8.31 4.34 9.57
C SER A 37 6.93 4.73 10.10
N LYS A 38 6.76 4.73 11.43
CA LYS A 38 5.51 5.14 12.08
C LYS A 38 5.19 6.62 11.85
N GLU A 39 6.19 7.49 11.91
CA GLU A 39 6.01 8.91 11.62
C GLU A 39 5.63 9.16 10.15
N ALA A 40 6.33 8.50 9.21
CA ALA A 40 6.03 8.61 7.79
C ALA A 40 4.62 8.10 7.46
N TYR A 41 4.22 6.96 8.04
CA TYR A 41 2.87 6.44 7.92
C TYR A 41 1.83 7.43 8.45
N ALA A 42 2.04 8.01 9.64
CA ALA A 42 1.14 9.00 10.22
C ALA A 42 0.97 10.22 9.31
N LYS A 43 2.07 10.78 8.78
CA LYS A 43 2.00 11.91 7.84
C LYS A 43 1.20 11.59 6.57
N ILE A 44 1.43 10.43 5.96
CA ILE A 44 0.68 10.01 4.76
C ILE A 44 -0.79 9.82 5.11
N LYS A 45 -1.07 9.24 6.28
CA LYS A 45 -2.42 9.04 6.78
C LYS A 45 -3.17 10.37 6.93
N ASP A 46 -2.56 11.35 7.58
CA ASP A 46 -3.18 12.67 7.79
C ASP A 46 -3.43 13.40 6.46
N GLN A 47 -2.47 13.36 5.54
CA GLN A 47 -2.61 13.95 4.22
C GLN A 47 -3.72 13.28 3.39
N ALA A 48 -3.81 11.94 3.44
CA ALA A 48 -4.85 11.20 2.76
C ALA A 48 -6.25 11.50 3.33
N GLU A 49 -6.39 11.65 4.65
CA GLU A 49 -7.66 12.04 5.29
C GLU A 49 -8.09 13.44 4.87
N ALA A 50 -7.17 14.40 4.82
CA ALA A 50 -7.46 15.76 4.37
C ALA A 50 -7.90 15.81 2.90
N ALA A 51 -7.20 15.07 2.03
CA ALA A 51 -7.56 14.96 0.62
C ALA A 51 -8.92 14.27 0.41
N GLN A 52 -9.18 13.19 1.15
CA GLN A 52 -10.46 12.49 1.13
C GLN A 52 -11.61 13.43 1.53
N LYS A 53 -11.50 14.13 2.65
CA LYS A 53 -12.53 15.07 3.12
C LYS A 53 -12.83 16.19 2.11
N THR A 54 -11.80 16.71 1.45
CA THR A 54 -11.95 17.74 0.42
C THR A 54 -12.73 17.21 -0.79
N LEU A 55 -12.44 15.99 -1.21
CA LEU A 55 -13.15 15.35 -2.31
C LEU A 55 -14.57 14.92 -1.94
N GLU A 56 -14.81 14.45 -0.71
CA GLU A 56 -16.16 14.17 -0.19
C GLU A 56 -17.02 15.44 -0.22
N THR A 57 -16.48 16.57 0.26
CA THR A 57 -17.17 17.88 0.19
C THR A 57 -17.46 18.29 -1.26
N THR A 58 -16.52 18.04 -2.17
CA THR A 58 -16.68 18.32 -3.60
C THR A 58 -17.75 17.41 -4.22
N PHE A 59 -17.82 16.14 -3.82
CA PHE A 59 -18.81 15.18 -4.28
C PHE A 59 -20.23 15.52 -3.80
N GLU A 60 -20.38 15.96 -2.55
CA GLU A 60 -21.65 16.44 -2.02
C GLU A 60 -22.13 17.72 -2.73
N THR A 61 -21.20 18.60 -3.10
CA THR A 61 -21.51 19.91 -3.73
C THR A 61 -21.66 19.82 -5.25
N ALA A 62 -20.93 18.90 -5.88
CA ALA A 62 -20.93 18.62 -7.31
C ALA A 62 -20.92 17.10 -7.49
N GLN A 63 -22.06 16.53 -7.89
CA GLN A 63 -22.23 15.10 -8.17
C GLN A 63 -21.38 14.70 -9.40
N SER A 64 -20.06 14.64 -9.21
CA SER A 64 -19.06 14.51 -10.28
C SER A 64 -18.38 13.16 -10.20
N ASN A 65 -18.52 12.38 -11.27
CA ASN A 65 -17.91 11.07 -11.43
C ASN A 65 -16.38 11.09 -11.33
N THR A 66 -15.73 12.22 -11.63
CA THR A 66 -14.28 12.39 -11.46
C THR A 66 -13.88 12.41 -9.99
N ALA A 67 -14.66 13.05 -9.11
CA ALA A 67 -14.39 13.09 -7.67
C ALA A 67 -14.50 11.69 -7.03
N ALA A 68 -15.49 10.89 -7.47
CA ALA A 68 -15.66 9.51 -7.01
C ALA A 68 -14.47 8.61 -7.40
N LEU A 69 -13.95 8.74 -8.63
CA LEU A 69 -12.76 8.00 -9.06
C LEU A 69 -11.50 8.43 -8.29
N SER A 70 -11.31 9.74 -8.07
CA SER A 70 -10.18 10.25 -7.27
C SER A 70 -10.22 9.79 -5.82
N LEU A 71 -11.40 9.77 -5.20
CA LEU A 71 -11.60 9.21 -3.85
C LEU A 71 -11.23 7.74 -3.79
N LYS A 72 -11.65 6.96 -4.78
CA LYS A 72 -11.32 5.52 -4.84
C LYS A 72 -9.82 5.29 -5.01
N ALA A 73 -9.15 6.09 -5.84
CA ALA A 73 -7.71 6.03 -6.01
C ALA A 73 -6.95 6.36 -4.71
N LEU A 74 -7.38 7.39 -3.98
CA LEU A 74 -6.79 7.72 -2.68
C LEU A 74 -7.00 6.63 -1.64
N ALA A 75 -8.20 6.05 -1.57
CA ALA A 75 -8.49 4.93 -0.67
C ALA A 75 -7.60 3.72 -0.97
N ALA A 76 -7.42 3.38 -2.26
CA ALA A 76 -6.54 2.30 -2.69
C ALA A 76 -5.07 2.59 -2.34
N LEU A 77 -4.60 3.82 -2.56
CA LEU A 77 -3.25 4.25 -2.19
C LEU A 77 -3.01 4.09 -0.68
N ARG A 78 -3.94 4.58 0.14
CA ARG A 78 -3.87 4.49 1.61
C ARG A 78 -3.83 3.04 2.08
N ALA A 79 -4.71 2.20 1.57
CA ALA A 79 -4.76 0.78 1.91
C ALA A 79 -3.46 0.06 1.54
N ASN A 80 -2.87 0.37 0.38
CA ASN A 80 -1.60 -0.20 -0.05
C ASN A 80 -0.44 0.26 0.83
N THR A 81 -0.38 1.55 1.18
CA THR A 81 0.65 2.09 2.09
C THR A 81 0.55 1.43 3.47
N GLU A 82 -0.65 1.31 4.03
CA GLU A 82 -0.85 0.65 5.33
C GLU A 82 -0.45 -0.82 5.29
N ALA A 83 -0.83 -1.55 4.24
CA ALA A 83 -0.44 -2.94 4.07
C ALA A 83 1.09 -3.12 3.97
N SER A 84 1.78 -2.25 3.22
CA SER A 84 3.24 -2.25 3.12
C SER A 84 3.93 -1.94 4.45
N PHE A 85 3.44 -0.95 5.20
CA PHE A 85 4.00 -0.64 6.52
C PHE A 85 3.80 -1.77 7.52
N ALA A 86 2.60 -2.36 7.57
CA ALA A 86 2.33 -3.51 8.43
C ALA A 86 3.23 -4.71 8.09
N HIS A 87 3.52 -4.93 6.80
CA HIS A 87 4.44 -5.98 6.36
C HIS A 87 5.88 -5.72 6.80
N ILE A 88 6.35 -4.48 6.66
CA ILE A 88 7.69 -4.08 7.12
C ILE A 88 7.80 -4.20 8.65
N GLU A 89 6.80 -3.74 9.40
CA GLU A 89 6.78 -3.87 10.86
C GLU A 89 6.83 -5.34 11.30
N ALA A 90 6.09 -6.21 10.61
CA ALA A 90 6.11 -7.64 10.88
C ALA A 90 7.46 -8.29 10.52
N LEU A 91 8.08 -7.91 9.41
CA LEU A 91 9.40 -8.39 8.99
C LEU A 91 10.51 -8.01 9.99
N ILE A 92 10.38 -6.89 10.69
CA ILE A 92 11.34 -6.47 11.71
C ILE A 92 11.26 -7.38 12.96
N GLY A 93 10.10 -8.00 13.21
CA GLY A 93 9.85 -8.84 14.39
C GLY A 93 10.19 -10.32 14.24
N VAL A 94 10.52 -10.80 13.03
CA VAL A 94 10.79 -12.22 12.77
C VAL A 94 12.13 -12.67 13.34
N LYS A 95 12.19 -13.93 13.77
CA LYS A 95 13.36 -14.57 14.39
C LYS A 95 13.91 -15.72 13.55
N SER A 96 13.18 -16.15 12.52
CA SER A 96 13.56 -17.25 11.65
C SER A 96 13.22 -17.01 10.18
N PHE A 97 13.93 -17.69 9.28
CA PHE A 97 13.64 -17.64 7.85
C PHE A 97 12.27 -18.25 7.51
N GLY A 98 11.79 -19.22 8.29
CA GLY A 98 10.44 -19.79 8.13
C GLY A 98 9.34 -18.74 8.30
N GLU A 99 9.46 -17.89 9.32
CA GLU A 99 8.51 -16.78 9.58
C GLU A 99 8.54 -15.73 8.46
N VAL A 100 9.71 -15.49 7.84
CA VAL A 100 9.83 -14.60 6.67
C VAL A 100 9.03 -15.15 5.48
N ILE A 101 9.16 -16.45 5.19
CA ILE A 101 8.41 -17.09 4.09
C ILE A 101 6.90 -17.05 4.37
N GLU A 102 6.48 -17.34 5.60
CA GLU A 102 5.07 -17.23 6.00
C GLU A 102 4.55 -15.80 5.80
N LEU A 103 5.26 -14.78 6.31
CA LEU A 103 4.88 -13.38 6.15
C LEU A 103 4.81 -12.94 4.69
N GLN A 104 5.82 -13.28 3.89
CA GLN A 104 5.85 -12.92 2.48
C GLN A 104 4.69 -13.59 1.71
N SER A 105 4.40 -14.86 2.02
CA SER A 105 3.28 -15.59 1.39
C SER A 105 1.92 -15.00 1.79
N ALA A 106 1.74 -14.62 3.06
CA ALA A 106 0.54 -13.98 3.55
C ALA A 106 0.33 -12.59 2.93
N PHE A 107 1.42 -11.80 2.81
CA PHE A 107 1.38 -10.50 2.17
C PHE A 107 0.97 -10.60 0.70
N VAL A 108 1.56 -11.53 -0.06
CA VAL A 108 1.19 -11.73 -1.48
C VAL A 108 -0.27 -12.14 -1.63
N ARG A 109 -0.77 -13.05 -0.78
CA ARG A 109 -2.20 -13.44 -0.78
C ARG A 109 -3.10 -12.24 -0.51
N LYS A 110 -2.78 -11.45 0.52
CA LYS A 110 -3.53 -10.24 0.88
C LYS A 110 -3.50 -9.20 -0.24
N GLN A 111 -2.38 -9.01 -0.91
CA GLN A 111 -2.27 -8.11 -2.07
C GLN A 111 -3.11 -8.61 -3.25
N ALA A 112 -3.16 -9.92 -3.51
CA ALA A 112 -4.01 -10.49 -4.56
C ALA A 112 -5.51 -10.26 -4.27
N GLU A 113 -5.93 -10.47 -3.03
CA GLU A 113 -7.29 -10.18 -2.58
C GLU A 113 -7.61 -8.69 -2.75
N ALA A 114 -6.72 -7.80 -2.30
CA ALA A 114 -6.88 -6.36 -2.40
C ALA A 114 -7.01 -5.88 -3.86
N ILE A 115 -6.16 -6.36 -4.77
CA ILE A 115 -6.24 -6.02 -6.20
C ILE A 115 -7.59 -6.48 -6.78
N SER A 116 -8.01 -7.70 -6.47
CA SER A 116 -9.29 -8.23 -6.98
C SER A 116 -10.50 -7.45 -6.44
N GLY A 117 -10.44 -7.02 -5.18
CA GLY A 117 -11.46 -6.19 -4.55
C GLY A 117 -11.51 -4.79 -5.16
N GLN A 118 -10.36 -4.10 -5.18
CA GLN A 118 -10.23 -2.76 -5.74
C GLN A 118 -10.67 -2.72 -7.22
N ALA A 119 -10.32 -3.72 -8.03
CA ALA A 119 -10.74 -3.80 -9.43
C ALA A 119 -12.27 -3.84 -9.60
N LYS A 120 -12.98 -4.62 -8.77
CA LYS A 120 -14.46 -4.69 -8.78
C LYS A 120 -15.08 -3.36 -8.38
N GLU A 121 -14.51 -2.68 -7.39
CA GLU A 121 -15.00 -1.40 -6.94
C GLU A 121 -14.77 -0.29 -7.98
N PHE A 122 -13.60 -0.27 -8.63
CA PHE A 122 -13.33 0.63 -9.76
C PHE A 122 -14.27 0.37 -10.93
N GLN A 123 -14.53 -0.90 -11.26
CA GLN A 123 -15.51 -1.28 -12.28
C GLN A 123 -16.91 -0.74 -11.94
N ALA A 124 -17.36 -0.89 -10.70
CA ALA A 124 -18.68 -0.40 -10.27
C ALA A 124 -18.80 1.13 -10.43
N VAL A 125 -17.77 1.89 -10.04
CA VAL A 125 -17.75 3.35 -10.21
C VAL A 125 -17.74 3.74 -11.69
N ALA A 126 -16.95 3.04 -12.52
CA ALA A 126 -16.89 3.30 -13.95
C ALA A 126 -18.24 3.00 -14.66
N THR A 127 -18.88 1.87 -14.33
CA THR A 127 -20.20 1.51 -14.86
C THR A 127 -21.25 2.55 -14.48
N LYS A 128 -21.28 2.97 -13.21
CA LYS A 128 -22.19 4.01 -12.74
C LYS A 128 -21.98 5.33 -13.48
N ALA A 129 -20.74 5.73 -13.71
CA ALA A 129 -20.42 6.93 -14.47
C ALA A 129 -20.96 6.87 -15.92
N VAL A 130 -20.84 5.72 -16.58
CA VAL A 130 -21.38 5.51 -17.93
C VAL A 130 -22.92 5.52 -17.94
N GLU A 131 -23.55 4.93 -16.94
CA GLU A 131 -25.00 4.96 -16.78
C GLU A 131 -25.52 6.39 -16.61
N GLU A 132 -24.89 7.18 -15.74
CA GLU A 132 -25.26 8.58 -15.51
C GLU A 132 -25.06 9.46 -16.75
N ILE A 133 -23.99 9.27 -17.52
CA ILE A 133 -23.74 9.99 -18.77
C ILE A 133 -24.76 9.62 -19.85
N SER A 134 -25.18 8.35 -19.91
CA SER A 134 -26.11 7.85 -20.94
C SER A 134 -27.59 8.03 -20.59
N ALA A 135 -27.92 8.28 -19.32
CA ALA A 135 -29.31 8.45 -18.86
C ALA A 135 -30.08 9.61 -19.55
N PRO A 136 -29.52 10.81 -19.77
CA PRO A 136 -30.21 11.88 -20.48
C PRO A 136 -30.50 11.52 -21.93
N VAL A 137 -29.57 10.81 -22.59
CA VAL A 137 -29.73 10.35 -23.98
C VAL A 137 -30.85 9.31 -24.07
N LYS A 138 -30.87 8.33 -23.17
CA LYS A 138 -31.96 7.34 -23.10
C LYS A 138 -33.30 8.02 -22.85
N SER A 139 -33.37 8.97 -21.93
CA SER A 139 -34.60 9.71 -21.63
C SER A 139 -35.09 10.53 -22.84
N ALA A 140 -34.19 11.19 -23.56
CA ALA A 140 -34.53 11.93 -24.78
C ALA A 140 -35.05 11.01 -25.89
N VAL A 141 -34.45 9.84 -26.08
CA VAL A 141 -34.90 8.82 -27.05
C VAL A 141 -36.28 8.26 -26.66
N GLU A 142 -36.49 7.90 -25.39
CA GLU A 142 -37.79 7.43 -24.90
C GLU A 142 -38.89 8.47 -25.08
N LYS A 143 -38.57 9.74 -24.85
CA LYS A 143 -39.51 10.85 -25.08
C LYS A 143 -39.86 10.98 -26.55
N ALA A 144 -38.86 10.98 -27.45
CA ALA A 144 -39.08 11.06 -28.88
C ALA A 144 -39.93 9.88 -29.42
N ILE A 145 -39.72 8.66 -28.93
CA ILE A 145 -40.51 7.48 -29.30
C ILE A 145 -41.97 7.61 -28.82
N LYS A 146 -42.19 8.12 -27.61
CA LYS A 146 -43.54 8.36 -27.09
C LYS A 146 -44.27 9.44 -27.90
N ASP A 147 -43.59 10.54 -28.23
CA ASP A 147 -44.16 11.64 -29.00
C ASP A 147 -44.56 11.19 -30.41
N VAL A 148 -43.79 10.30 -31.05
CA VAL A 148 -44.13 9.69 -32.35
C VAL A 148 -45.31 8.72 -32.26
N LYS A 149 -45.56 8.10 -31.11
CA LYS A 149 -46.65 7.12 -30.93
C LYS A 149 -47.99 7.77 -30.55
N VAL A 150 -47.97 9.05 -30.16
CA VAL A 150 -49.15 9.84 -29.77
C VAL A 150 -49.67 10.71 -30.93
N ALA A 151 -48.87 10.89 -31.98
CA ALA A 151 -49.26 11.49 -33.27
C ALA A 151 -49.82 10.45 -34.26
#